data_AF-A0A963QBG3-F1
#
_entry.id   AF-A0A963QBG3-F1
#
_cell.length_a   1.000
_cell.length_b   1.000
_cell.length_c   1.000
_cell.angle_alpha   90.00
_cell.angle_beta   90.00
_cell.angle_gamma   90.00
#
_symmetry.space_group_name_H-M   'P 1'
#
loop_
_entity.id
_entity.type
_entity.pdbx_description
1 polymer ?
#
loop_
_entity_poly.entity_id
_entity_poly.type
_entity_poly.pdbx_seq_one_letter_code
_entity_poly.pdbx_strand_id
1 'polypeptide(L)'
;AQCARVRKDLADAIAGDALLREAAEPPPPIATGAAAAGVAKIDYSAYRRQYRAHQHTMEDRIGSLRAAVRKALAGLSPALARLAALDAVFDRALSPQLRRQLEQVPLMLEKTFQARHKAAAATLSDQEADLNPTAPQPHPADAVGPTLQRVLLAELELRLQPVQGLIDALGPEAEARPA
;
A
#
# COMPACT_ATOMS: atom_id res chain seq x y z
N ALA A 1 -19.66 -10.00 -6.47
CA ALA A 1 -19.42 -8.88 -7.41
C ALA A 1 -18.87 -7.61 -6.74
N GLN A 2 -19.53 -7.05 -5.70
CA GLN A 2 -19.14 -5.76 -5.11
C GLN A 2 -17.75 -5.75 -4.42
N CYS A 3 -17.39 -6.81 -3.67
CA CYS A 3 -16.08 -6.91 -3.02
C CYS A 3 -14.93 -6.92 -4.03
N ALA A 4 -15.04 -7.75 -5.08
CA ALA A 4 -14.05 -7.79 -6.16
C ALA A 4 -13.89 -6.44 -6.88
N ARG A 5 -14.99 -5.69 -7.04
CA ARG A 5 -14.94 -4.34 -7.61
C ARG A 5 -14.21 -3.36 -6.71
N VAL A 6 -14.52 -3.32 -5.42
CA VAL A 6 -13.83 -2.42 -4.46
C VAL A 6 -12.34 -2.75 -4.39
N ARG A 7 -11.97 -4.03 -4.34
CA ARG A 7 -10.57 -4.48 -4.40
C ARG A 7 -9.88 -3.96 -5.66
N LYS A 8 -10.48 -4.20 -6.83
CA LYS A 8 -9.93 -3.78 -8.11
C LYS A 8 -9.75 -2.26 -8.16
N ASP A 9 -10.78 -1.49 -7.85
CA ASP A 9 -10.72 -0.03 -7.93
C ASP A 9 -9.63 0.56 -7.00
N LEU A 10 -9.45 0.00 -5.80
CA LEU A 10 -8.41 0.42 -4.86
C LEU A 10 -7.01 0.01 -5.35
N ALA A 11 -6.85 -1.21 -5.85
CA ALA A 11 -5.60 -1.69 -6.41
C ALA A 11 -5.19 -0.86 -7.65
N ASP A 12 -6.12 -0.56 -8.55
CA ASP A 12 -5.91 0.26 -9.73
C ASP A 12 -5.53 1.69 -9.33
N ALA A 13 -6.14 2.26 -8.29
CA ALA A 13 -5.78 3.58 -7.76
C ALA A 13 -4.34 3.63 -7.20
N ILE A 14 -3.91 2.56 -6.50
CA ILE A 14 -2.54 2.42 -5.99
C ILE A 14 -1.54 2.21 -7.15
N ALA A 15 -1.90 1.39 -8.13
CA ALA A 15 -1.07 1.06 -9.28
C ALA A 15 -0.87 2.26 -10.22
N GLY A 16 -1.91 3.08 -10.39
CA GLY A 16 -1.90 4.29 -11.23
C GLY A 16 -1.22 5.51 -10.62
N ASP A 17 -0.76 5.42 -9.37
CA ASP A 17 -0.11 6.53 -8.68
C ASP A 17 1.27 6.83 -9.27
N ALA A 18 1.39 7.97 -9.96
CA ALA A 18 2.62 8.38 -10.63
C ALA A 18 3.83 8.52 -9.68
N LEU A 19 3.62 8.88 -8.42
CA LEU A 19 4.71 9.00 -7.45
C LEU A 19 5.22 7.61 -7.04
N LEU A 20 4.35 6.60 -7.04
CA LEU A 20 4.66 5.23 -6.60
C LEU A 20 5.07 4.28 -7.73
N ARG A 21 4.71 4.58 -8.98
CA ARG A 21 4.90 3.68 -10.14
C ARG A 21 6.31 3.71 -10.76
N GLU A 22 7.23 4.54 -10.27
CA GLU A 22 8.44 5.00 -10.97
C GLU A 22 8.18 6.07 -12.05
N ALA A 23 9.04 7.09 -12.04
CA ALA A 23 9.20 8.08 -13.10
C ALA A 23 9.79 7.38 -14.34
N ALA A 24 8.93 6.71 -15.10
CA ALA A 24 9.28 6.17 -16.41
C ALA A 24 9.31 7.31 -17.44
N GLU A 25 10.25 8.25 -17.30
CA GLU A 25 10.76 8.98 -18.44
C GLU A 25 12.22 9.36 -18.17
N PRO A 26 13.21 8.78 -18.88
CA PRO A 26 14.52 9.38 -18.90
C PRO A 26 14.36 10.83 -19.42
N PRO A 27 15.00 11.84 -18.81
CA PRO A 27 14.98 13.18 -19.38
C PRO A 27 15.46 13.10 -20.84
N PRO A 28 14.87 13.87 -21.78
CA PRO A 28 15.41 13.94 -23.14
C PRO A 28 16.90 14.28 -23.05
N PRO A 29 17.76 13.72 -23.93
CA PRO A 29 19.19 13.99 -23.86
C PRO A 29 19.41 15.48 -24.18
N ILE A 30 19.51 16.31 -23.14
CA ILE A 30 19.97 17.67 -23.29
C ILE A 30 21.49 17.56 -23.44
N ALA A 31 21.95 17.98 -24.62
CA ALA A 31 23.35 17.97 -25.01
C ALA A 31 24.22 18.69 -23.98
N THR A 32 25.34 18.03 -23.65
CA THR A 32 26.63 18.57 -23.18
C THR A 32 26.62 19.76 -22.21
N GLY A 33 27.07 19.50 -20.98
CA GLY A 33 27.77 20.50 -20.17
C GLY A 33 27.45 20.42 -18.68
N ALA A 34 28.38 19.85 -17.91
CA ALA A 34 28.56 20.05 -16.47
C ALA A 34 27.31 19.97 -15.57
N ALA A 35 27.00 18.78 -15.06
CA ALA A 35 26.26 18.63 -13.80
C ALA A 35 26.92 17.52 -12.98
N ALA A 36 28.05 17.87 -12.36
CA ALA A 36 28.62 17.08 -11.28
C ALA A 36 27.67 17.13 -10.07
N ALA A 37 27.38 15.93 -9.54
CA ALA A 37 27.08 15.65 -8.15
C ALA A 37 26.09 16.59 -7.42
N GLY A 38 24.81 16.39 -7.68
CA GLY A 38 23.77 16.63 -6.70
C GLY A 38 22.91 15.39 -6.62
N VAL A 39 23.08 14.55 -5.59
CA VAL A 39 22.07 13.53 -5.27
C VAL A 39 20.78 14.30 -5.04
N ALA A 40 19.86 14.29 -6.02
CA ALA A 40 18.60 14.98 -5.91
C ALA A 40 17.95 14.54 -4.59
N LYS A 41 17.73 15.50 -3.68
CA LYS A 41 17.24 15.21 -2.34
C LYS A 41 15.85 14.62 -2.47
N ILE A 42 15.73 13.32 -2.20
CA ILE A 42 14.45 12.61 -2.27
C ILE A 42 13.48 13.26 -1.30
N ASP A 43 12.34 13.72 -1.82
CA ASP A 43 11.27 14.26 -1.00
C ASP A 43 10.41 13.14 -0.40
N TYR A 44 10.91 12.53 0.68
CA TYR A 44 10.17 11.53 1.44
C TYR A 44 8.81 12.04 1.95
N SER A 45 8.62 13.36 2.09
CA SER A 45 7.36 13.91 2.59
C SER A 45 6.22 13.77 1.59
N ALA A 46 6.51 13.85 0.29
CA ALA A 46 5.56 13.57 -0.79
C ALA A 46 5.07 12.13 -0.73
N TYR A 47 6.01 11.17 -0.61
CA TYR A 47 5.70 9.75 -0.48
C TYR A 47 4.84 9.44 0.75
N ARG A 48 5.17 10.02 1.91
CA ARG A 48 4.39 9.85 3.15
C ARG A 48 2.96 10.37 3.01
N ARG A 49 2.79 11.56 2.44
CA ARG A 49 1.46 12.15 2.21
C ARG A 49 0.62 11.26 1.30
N GLN A 50 1.21 10.80 0.20
CA GLN A 50 0.51 9.98 -0.78
C GLN A 50 0.13 8.60 -0.20
N TYR A 51 1.04 7.97 0.55
CA TYR A 51 0.77 6.73 1.27
C TYR A 51 -0.42 6.87 2.22
N ARG A 52 -0.46 7.94 3.03
CA ARG A 52 -1.56 8.22 3.96
C ARG A 52 -2.89 8.46 3.24
N ALA A 53 -2.88 9.13 2.09
CA ALA A 53 -4.09 9.34 1.30
C ALA A 53 -4.70 8.01 0.82
N HIS A 54 -3.86 7.06 0.39
CA HIS A 54 -4.30 5.71 0.06
C HIS A 54 -4.83 4.96 1.29
N GLN A 55 -4.15 5.03 2.44
CA GLN A 55 -4.64 4.43 3.69
C GLN A 55 -6.03 4.93 4.08
N HIS A 56 -6.26 6.24 4.02
CA HIS A 56 -7.56 6.82 4.34
C HIS A 56 -8.64 6.36 3.35
N THR A 57 -8.34 6.38 2.05
CA THR A 57 -9.27 5.90 1.01
C THR A 57 -9.63 4.42 1.20
N MET A 58 -8.66 3.58 1.56
CA MET A 58 -8.90 2.18 1.89
C MET A 58 -9.81 2.03 3.10
N GLU A 59 -9.59 2.80 4.18
CA GLU A 59 -10.40 2.76 5.40
C GLU A 59 -11.87 3.04 5.13
N ASP A 60 -12.15 4.10 4.40
CA ASP A 60 -13.51 4.53 4.12
C ASP A 60 -14.24 3.53 3.24
N ARG A 61 -13.60 3.09 2.14
CA ARG A 61 -14.22 2.18 1.16
C ARG A 61 -14.39 0.77 1.72
N ILE A 62 -13.39 0.25 2.42
CA ILE A 62 -13.45 -1.09 3.03
C ILE A 62 -14.40 -1.08 4.23
N GLY A 63 -14.38 -0.04 5.06
CA GLY A 63 -15.30 0.11 6.19
C GLY A 63 -16.76 0.13 5.73
N SER A 64 -17.06 0.90 4.68
CA SER A 64 -18.39 0.95 4.06
C SER A 64 -18.82 -0.41 3.50
N LEU A 65 -17.91 -1.10 2.79
CA LEU A 65 -18.17 -2.44 2.26
C LEU A 65 -18.45 -3.45 3.39
N ARG A 66 -17.63 -3.47 4.45
CA ARG A 66 -17.80 -4.37 5.60
C ARG A 66 -19.12 -4.13 6.31
N ALA A 67 -19.51 -2.87 6.51
CA ALA A 67 -20.80 -2.52 7.10
C ALA A 67 -21.99 -3.01 6.24
N ALA A 68 -21.90 -2.87 4.91
CA ALA A 68 -22.92 -3.38 3.99
C ALA A 68 -23.03 -4.91 4.03
N VAL A 69 -21.90 -5.62 4.06
CA VAL A 69 -21.88 -7.09 4.19
C VAL A 69 -22.49 -7.55 5.52
N ARG A 70 -22.14 -6.91 6.65
CA ARG A 70 -22.77 -7.19 7.95
C ARG A 70 -24.28 -7.00 7.92
N LYS A 71 -24.75 -5.92 7.30
CA LYS A 71 -26.19 -5.65 7.17
C LYS A 71 -26.89 -6.74 6.37
N ALA A 72 -26.28 -7.20 5.28
CA ALA A 72 -26.82 -8.30 4.48
C ALA A 72 -26.88 -9.60 5.30
N LEU A 73 -25.77 -9.96 5.98
CA LEU A 73 -25.68 -11.16 6.83
C LEU A 73 -26.75 -11.18 7.93
N ALA A 74 -26.94 -10.07 8.61
CA ALA A 74 -27.92 -9.97 9.70
C ALA A 74 -29.37 -10.18 9.24
N GLY A 75 -29.67 -9.98 7.95
CA GLY A 75 -31.00 -10.23 7.38
C GLY A 75 -31.26 -11.66 6.92
N LEU A 76 -30.24 -12.54 6.92
CA LEU A 76 -30.35 -13.88 6.33
C LEU A 76 -30.73 -14.97 7.34
N SER A 77 -30.12 -14.97 8.52
CA SER A 77 -30.42 -15.93 9.59
C SER A 77 -30.00 -15.39 10.98
N PRO A 78 -30.56 -15.92 12.09
CA PRO A 78 -30.16 -15.53 13.44
C PRO A 78 -28.68 -15.86 13.75
N ALA A 79 -28.14 -16.93 13.16
CA ALA A 79 -26.74 -17.31 13.34
C ALA A 79 -25.80 -16.29 12.66
N LEU A 80 -26.10 -15.92 11.41
CA LEU A 80 -25.34 -14.91 10.67
C LEU A 80 -25.49 -13.50 11.28
N ALA A 81 -26.63 -13.18 11.90
CA ALA A 81 -26.80 -11.95 12.66
C ALA A 81 -25.86 -11.86 13.88
N ARG A 82 -25.66 -12.96 14.60
CA ARG A 82 -24.68 -13.03 15.72
C ARG A 82 -23.26 -12.87 15.21
N LEU A 83 -22.91 -13.50 14.09
CA LEU A 83 -21.60 -13.33 13.44
C LEU A 83 -21.36 -11.86 13.05
N ALA A 84 -22.35 -11.21 12.41
CA ALA A 84 -22.25 -9.80 12.04
C ALA A 84 -22.10 -8.88 13.27
N ALA A 85 -22.78 -9.18 14.38
CA ALA A 85 -22.62 -8.44 15.63
C ALA A 85 -21.22 -8.60 16.24
N LEU A 86 -20.69 -9.82 16.27
CA LEU A 86 -19.34 -10.13 16.74
C LEU A 86 -18.27 -9.45 15.88
N ASP A 87 -18.43 -9.47 14.56
CA ASP A 87 -17.55 -8.75 13.63
C ASP A 87 -17.53 -7.24 13.89
N ALA A 88 -18.69 -6.63 14.15
CA ALA A 88 -18.80 -5.21 14.46
C ALA A 88 -18.08 -4.84 15.78
N VAL A 89 -18.15 -5.71 16.79
CA VAL A 89 -17.41 -5.52 18.06
C VAL A 89 -15.91 -5.58 17.81
N PHE A 90 -15.43 -6.57 17.05
CA PHE A 90 -14.01 -6.67 16.72
C PHE A 90 -13.52 -5.51 15.88
N ASP A 91 -14.29 -5.07 14.88
CA ASP A 91 -13.96 -3.89 14.09
C ASP A 91 -13.78 -2.66 14.97
N ARG A 92 -14.73 -2.41 15.89
CA ARG A 92 -14.64 -1.27 16.81
C ARG A 92 -13.42 -1.35 17.74
N ALA A 93 -13.09 -2.54 18.21
CA ALA A 93 -11.97 -2.75 19.14
C ALA A 93 -10.60 -2.65 18.45
N LEU A 94 -10.47 -3.22 17.24
CA LEU A 94 -9.18 -3.40 16.58
C LEU A 94 -8.85 -2.29 15.58
N SER A 95 -9.84 -1.72 14.89
CA SER A 95 -9.58 -0.77 13.80
C SER A 95 -8.78 0.47 14.22
N PRO A 96 -9.01 1.12 15.38
CA PRO A 96 -8.16 2.22 15.84
C PRO A 96 -6.70 1.80 16.03
N GLN A 97 -6.46 0.59 16.54
CA GLN A 97 -5.10 0.08 16.74
C GLN A 97 -4.43 -0.25 15.40
N LEU A 98 -5.13 -0.92 14.50
CA LEU A 98 -4.62 -1.24 13.17
C LEU A 98 -4.23 0.02 12.40
N ARG A 99 -5.08 1.07 12.40
CA ARG A 99 -4.74 2.36 11.80
C ARG A 99 -3.44 2.94 12.39
N ARG A 100 -3.37 3.04 13.72
CA ARG A 100 -2.17 3.58 14.40
C ARG A 100 -0.89 2.81 14.06
N GLN A 101 -0.96 1.49 13.91
CA GLN A 101 0.21 0.68 13.56
C GLN A 101 0.59 0.84 12.09
N LEU A 102 -0.40 0.82 11.19
CA LEU A 102 -0.16 0.94 9.74
C LEU A 102 0.31 2.35 9.35
N GLU A 103 -0.07 3.40 10.07
CA GLU A 103 0.44 4.77 9.88
C GLU A 103 1.96 4.89 10.12
N GLN A 104 2.58 3.95 10.84
CA GLN A 104 4.03 3.93 11.10
C GLN A 104 4.84 3.34 9.95
N VAL A 105 4.21 2.52 9.10
CA VAL A 105 4.87 1.82 7.99
C VAL A 105 5.65 2.78 7.08
N PRO A 106 5.08 3.88 6.55
CA PRO A 106 5.83 4.78 5.68
C PRO A 106 7.00 5.46 6.39
N LEU A 107 6.91 5.71 7.70
CA LEU A 107 8.00 6.29 8.50
C LEU A 107 9.16 5.30 8.69
N MET A 108 8.84 4.02 8.94
CA MET A 108 9.86 2.98 9.08
C MET A 108 10.59 2.75 7.75
N LEU A 109 9.85 2.65 6.64
CA LEU A 109 10.43 2.47 5.31
C LEU A 109 11.33 3.64 4.92
N GLU A 110 10.90 4.88 5.18
CA GLU A 110 11.74 6.06 4.96
C GLU A 110 13.09 5.97 5.69
N LYS A 111 13.10 5.60 6.98
CA LYS A 111 14.35 5.47 7.74
C LYS A 111 15.27 4.42 7.12
N THR A 112 14.71 3.29 6.69
CA THR A 112 15.47 2.23 6.01
C THR A 112 16.06 2.71 4.69
N PHE A 113 15.29 3.43 3.88
CA PHE A 113 15.78 4.01 2.63
C PHE A 113 16.90 5.02 2.89
N GLN A 114 16.71 5.96 3.83
CA GLN A 114 17.72 6.94 4.19
C GLN A 114 19.04 6.27 4.63
N ALA A 115 18.98 5.20 5.42
CA ALA A 115 20.17 4.44 5.83
C ALA A 115 20.87 3.80 4.62
N ARG A 116 20.10 3.14 3.73
CA ARG A 116 20.63 2.52 2.51
C ARG A 116 21.26 3.54 1.57
N HIS A 117 20.65 4.72 1.42
CA HIS A 117 21.17 5.83 0.63
C HIS A 117 22.49 6.36 1.16
N LYS A 118 22.59 6.56 2.48
CA LYS A 118 23.83 7.00 3.12
C LYS A 118 24.95 5.97 2.94
N ALA A 119 24.65 4.68 3.09
CA ALA A 119 25.62 3.61 2.89
C ALA A 119 26.12 3.56 1.43
N ALA A 120 25.22 3.66 0.45
CA ALA A 120 25.59 3.68 -0.97
C ALA A 120 26.46 4.89 -1.33
N ALA A 121 26.14 6.09 -0.79
CA ALA A 121 26.95 7.29 -1.00
C ALA A 121 28.37 7.15 -0.41
N ALA A 122 28.52 6.49 0.74
CA ALA A 122 29.84 6.25 1.34
C ALA A 122 30.70 5.31 0.48
N THR A 123 30.11 4.23 -0.06
CA THR A 123 30.84 3.28 -0.91
C THR A 123 31.28 3.89 -2.25
N LEU A 124 30.47 4.78 -2.83
CA LEU A 124 30.85 5.50 -4.05
C LEU A 124 32.02 6.47 -3.81
N SER A 125 32.05 7.15 -2.66
CA SER A 125 33.18 8.01 -2.27
C SER A 125 34.50 7.25 -2.09
N ASP A 126 34.45 5.97 -1.74
CA ASP A 126 35.64 5.10 -1.62
C ASP A 126 36.08 4.50 -2.97
N GLN A 127 35.16 4.39 -3.94
CA GLN A 127 35.37 3.76 -5.25
C GLN A 127 35.72 4.75 -6.38
N GLU A 128 35.51 6.06 -6.20
CA GLU A 128 35.90 7.10 -7.18
C GLU A 128 37.42 7.17 -7.47
N ALA A 129 38.24 6.40 -6.76
CA ALA A 129 39.67 6.22 -7.05
C ALA A 129 39.96 5.22 -8.21
N ASP A 130 38.99 4.40 -8.64
CA ASP A 130 39.22 3.36 -9.64
C ASP A 130 37.97 3.15 -10.53
N LEU A 131 38.07 3.59 -11.79
CA LEU A 131 37.34 3.12 -13.00
C LEU A 131 36.19 3.93 -13.64
N ASN A 132 36.16 3.68 -14.95
CA ASN A 132 35.48 4.24 -16.14
C ASN A 132 33.93 4.08 -16.16
N PRO A 133 33.13 5.04 -16.65
CA PRO A 133 31.67 4.98 -16.56
C PRO A 133 31.07 4.32 -17.80
N THR A 134 30.48 3.13 -17.67
CA THR A 134 29.58 2.59 -18.71
C THR A 134 28.43 1.84 -18.05
N ALA A 135 27.23 2.17 -18.52
CA ALA A 135 25.88 1.84 -18.04
C ALA A 135 25.34 2.72 -16.87
N PRO A 136 24.16 3.34 -17.02
CA PRO A 136 23.47 4.00 -15.91
C PRO A 136 23.09 2.93 -14.87
N GLN A 137 23.70 3.02 -13.69
CA GLN A 137 23.34 2.16 -12.57
C GLN A 137 22.02 2.65 -11.97
N PRO A 138 21.07 1.76 -11.66
CA PRO A 138 19.81 2.15 -11.02
C PRO A 138 20.10 2.87 -9.72
N HIS A 139 19.58 4.09 -9.58
CA HIS A 139 19.81 4.87 -8.39
C HIS A 139 18.97 4.25 -7.26
N PRO A 140 19.49 4.08 -6.03
CA PRO A 140 18.72 3.48 -4.95
C PRO A 140 17.41 4.23 -4.62
N ALA A 141 17.20 5.42 -5.19
CA ALA A 141 16.03 6.27 -5.04
C ALA A 141 14.85 5.75 -5.87
N ASP A 142 15.16 5.10 -6.99
CA ASP A 142 14.19 4.63 -7.98
C ASP A 142 13.33 3.50 -7.37
N ALA A 143 13.86 2.78 -6.39
CA ALA A 143 13.16 1.71 -5.68
C ALA A 143 12.16 2.18 -4.61
N VAL A 144 12.16 3.46 -4.19
CA VAL A 144 11.34 3.94 -3.06
C VAL A 144 9.85 3.85 -3.39
N GLY A 145 9.43 4.44 -4.51
CA GLY A 145 8.04 4.43 -4.97
C GLY A 145 7.48 3.01 -5.16
N PRO A 146 8.11 2.17 -6.01
CA PRO A 146 7.65 0.80 -6.27
C PRO A 146 7.59 -0.07 -5.01
N THR A 147 8.48 0.17 -4.03
CA THR A 147 8.42 -0.54 -2.75
C THR A 147 7.22 -0.11 -1.92
N LEU A 148 6.97 1.19 -1.81
CA LEU A 148 5.78 1.69 -1.12
C LEU A 148 4.48 1.22 -1.79
N GLN A 149 4.46 1.14 -3.13
CA GLN A 149 3.34 0.58 -3.88
C GLN A 149 3.05 -0.88 -3.49
N ARG A 150 4.08 -1.73 -3.49
CA ARG A 150 3.95 -3.15 -3.10
C ARG A 150 3.45 -3.31 -1.67
N VAL A 151 3.93 -2.47 -0.75
CA VAL A 151 3.49 -2.50 0.65
C VAL A 151 2.03 -2.05 0.77
N LEU A 152 1.60 -1.02 0.04
CA LEU A 152 0.19 -0.60 -0.01
C LEU A 152 -0.73 -1.69 -0.56
N LEU A 153 -0.30 -2.42 -1.60
CA LEU A 153 -1.07 -3.54 -2.14
C LEU A 153 -1.19 -4.69 -1.13
N ALA A 154 -0.12 -5.00 -0.39
CA ALA A 154 -0.17 -5.99 0.69
C ALA A 154 -1.08 -5.53 1.84
N GLU A 155 -1.03 -4.24 2.18
CA GLU A 155 -1.89 -3.64 3.20
C GLU A 155 -3.37 -3.66 2.78
N LEU A 156 -3.67 -3.41 1.51
CA LEU A 156 -5.01 -3.54 0.94
C LEU A 156 -5.57 -4.95 1.15
N GLU A 157 -4.81 -5.99 0.80
CA GLU A 157 -5.26 -7.37 0.97
C GLU A 157 -5.47 -7.71 2.45
N LEU A 158 -4.56 -7.30 3.34
CA LEU A 158 -4.72 -7.46 4.80
C LEU A 158 -6.04 -6.83 5.29
N ARG A 159 -6.34 -5.60 4.86
CA ARG A 159 -7.54 -4.87 5.27
C ARG A 159 -8.83 -5.49 4.71
N LEU A 160 -8.76 -6.20 3.58
CA LEU A 160 -9.91 -6.88 2.96
C LEU A 160 -10.23 -8.26 3.58
N GLN A 161 -9.29 -8.88 4.30
CA GLN A 161 -9.49 -10.23 4.86
C GLN A 161 -10.77 -10.37 5.72
N PRO A 162 -11.14 -9.43 6.61
CA PRO A 162 -12.37 -9.56 7.38
C PRO A 162 -13.64 -9.56 6.50
N VAL A 163 -13.64 -8.77 5.42
CA VAL A 163 -14.76 -8.75 4.47
C VAL A 163 -14.85 -10.07 3.73
N GLN A 164 -13.71 -10.63 3.31
CA GLN A 164 -13.67 -11.93 2.65
C GLN A 164 -14.22 -13.03 3.57
N GLY A 165 -13.77 -13.08 4.84
CA GLY A 165 -14.28 -14.07 5.80
C GLY A 165 -15.78 -13.97 6.06
N LEU A 166 -16.35 -12.76 6.10
CA LEU A 166 -17.80 -12.56 6.20
C LEU A 166 -18.55 -13.05 4.94
N ILE A 167 -17.98 -12.86 3.76
CA ILE A 167 -18.56 -13.35 2.50
C ILE A 167 -18.48 -14.87 2.44
N ASP A 168 -17.35 -15.45 2.84
CA ASP A 168 -17.15 -16.91 2.83
C ASP A 168 -18.12 -17.60 3.80
N ALA A 169 -18.48 -16.96 4.91
CA ALA A 169 -19.51 -17.45 5.84
C ALA A 169 -20.93 -17.54 5.24
N LEU A 170 -21.20 -16.89 4.09
CA LEU A 170 -22.46 -17.06 3.36
C LEU A 170 -22.54 -18.43 2.66
N GLY A 171 -21.41 -18.95 2.17
CA GLY A 171 -21.33 -20.23 1.46
C GLY A 171 -21.94 -21.40 2.23
N PRO A 172 -21.53 -21.66 3.48
CA PRO A 172 -22.02 -22.81 4.24
C PRO A 172 -23.51 -22.69 4.68
N GLU A 173 -24.03 -21.48 4.91
CA GLU A 173 -25.46 -21.31 5.26
C GLU A 173 -26.39 -21.38 4.03
N ALA A 174 -25.89 -21.05 2.84
CA ALA A 174 -26.62 -21.25 1.60
C ALA A 174 -26.78 -22.74 1.25
N GLU A 175 -25.76 -23.56 1.55
CA GLU A 175 -25.81 -25.02 1.38
C GLU A 175 -26.65 -25.72 2.47
N ALA A 176 -26.75 -25.15 3.68
CA ALA A 176 -27.49 -25.72 4.80
C ALA A 176 -29.01 -25.44 4.79
N ARG A 177 -29.53 -24.66 3.84
CA ARG A 177 -30.98 -24.42 3.70
C ARG A 177 -31.63 -25.55 2.88
N PRO A 178 -32.43 -26.46 3.47
CA PRO A 178 -33.26 -27.36 2.67
C PRO A 178 -34.32 -26.53 1.92
N ALA A 179 -34.60 -26.95 0.68
CA ALA A 179 -35.61 -26.36 -0.21
C ALA A 179 -37.04 -26.46 0.35
#